data_AF-A0A8H7RC93-F1
#
_entry.id   AF-A0A8H7RC93-F1
#
_cell.length_a   1.000
_cell.length_b   1.000
_cell.length_c   1.000
_cell.angle_alpha   90.00
_cell.angle_beta   90.00
_cell.angle_gamma   90.00
#
_symmetry.space_group_name_H-M   'P 1'
#
loop_
_entity.id
_entity.type
_entity.pdbx_description
1 polymer ?
#
loop_
_entity_poly.entity_id
_entity_poly.type
_entity_poly.pdbx_seq_one_letter_code
_entity_poly.pdbx_strand_id
1 'polypeptide(L)'
;MNIASLIIEPSLFPHMSHSTLSSSDRSFIEFTRCLYKVKSVVQELQAFEKSVGPTPFGKEQNHDFIQHVNLYLEESFQKFNHMCKVLLIVLTKLESNHPVRRERIDSFRQEIIYEWRKAITVRQDLVILLETNTIIPSPYSMADSDNESDTSTLEPTTSSDSSSS
;
A
#
# COMPACT_ATOMS: atom_id res chain seq x y z
N MET A 1 64.21 23.84 55.22
CA MET A 1 64.03 23.12 53.94
C MET A 1 63.02 22.01 54.18
N ASN A 2 61.79 22.19 53.69
CA ASN A 2 60.68 21.25 53.82
C ASN A 2 60.31 20.82 52.40
N ILE A 3 60.50 19.54 52.09
CA ILE A 3 60.05 18.91 50.84
C ILE A 3 59.02 17.87 51.23
N ALA A 4 57.78 18.33 51.41
CA ALA A 4 56.63 17.47 51.57
C ALA A 4 56.18 17.02 50.18
N SER A 5 56.22 15.71 49.98
CA SER A 5 55.82 14.98 48.80
C SER A 5 54.37 15.27 48.39
N LEU A 6 54.18 15.80 47.18
CA LEU A 6 52.93 15.75 46.43
C LEU A 6 52.95 14.45 45.61
N ILE A 7 52.44 13.37 46.19
CA ILE A 7 52.05 12.18 45.43
C ILE A 7 50.57 12.33 45.13
N ILE A 8 50.27 12.73 43.90
CA ILE A 8 48.93 12.70 43.33
C ILE A 8 48.73 11.26 42.87
N GLU A 9 47.90 10.49 43.59
CA GLU A 9 47.31 9.26 43.06
C GLU A 9 46.26 9.63 41.99
N PRO A 10 46.38 9.16 40.74
CA PRO A 10 45.26 9.18 39.82
C PRO A 10 44.43 7.93 40.08
N SER A 11 43.52 7.98 41.06
CA SER A 11 42.55 6.92 41.28
C SER A 11 41.46 6.96 40.20
N LEU A 12 41.42 5.87 39.42
CA LEU A 12 40.22 5.23 38.88
C LEU A 12 39.14 6.15 38.29
N PHE A 13 39.27 6.44 37.00
CA PHE A 13 38.07 6.55 36.17
C PHE A 13 37.52 5.13 35.96
N PRO A 14 36.23 4.85 36.24
CA PRO A 14 35.62 3.59 35.83
C PRO A 14 35.72 3.54 34.31
N HIS A 15 36.49 2.57 33.82
CA HIS A 15 36.56 2.20 32.41
C HIS A 15 35.12 2.07 31.92
N MET A 16 34.66 3.00 31.08
CA MET A 16 33.37 2.86 30.43
C MET A 16 33.42 1.57 29.64
N SER A 17 32.78 0.53 30.17
CA SER A 17 32.57 -0.72 29.47
C SER A 17 31.79 -0.37 28.22
N HIS A 18 32.47 -0.26 27.08
CA HIS A 18 31.83 -0.25 25.78
C HIS A 18 31.15 -1.62 25.64
N SER A 19 29.90 -1.72 26.11
CA SER A 19 29.10 -2.92 26.07
C SER A 19 28.95 -3.34 24.61
N THR A 20 29.78 -4.30 24.18
CA THR A 20 29.68 -4.88 22.86
C THR A 20 28.39 -5.69 22.82
N LEU A 21 27.39 -5.21 22.06
CA LEU A 21 26.13 -5.92 21.86
C LEU A 21 26.37 -7.38 21.49
N SER A 22 25.59 -8.28 22.10
CA SER A 22 25.64 -9.70 21.76
C SER A 22 25.26 -9.93 20.30
N SER A 23 25.73 -11.04 19.71
CA SER A 23 25.39 -11.39 18.32
C SER A 23 23.88 -11.50 18.09
N SER A 24 23.15 -12.02 19.08
CA SER A 24 21.69 -12.03 19.07
C SER A 24 21.10 -10.62 19.04
N ASP A 25 21.59 -9.70 19.88
CA ASP A 25 21.08 -8.32 19.92
C ASP A 25 21.29 -7.61 18.58
N ARG A 26 22.47 -7.79 17.97
CA ARG A 26 22.75 -7.26 16.63
C ARG A 26 21.76 -7.80 15.60
N SER A 27 21.50 -9.11 15.62
CA SER A 27 20.57 -9.74 14.67
C SER A 27 19.14 -9.24 14.85
N PHE A 28 18.69 -9.00 16.08
CA PHE A 28 17.38 -8.39 16.35
C PHE A 28 17.31 -6.93 15.90
N ILE A 29 18.38 -6.15 16.11
CA ILE A 29 18.43 -4.77 15.64
C ILE A 29 18.31 -4.71 14.12
N GLU A 30 19.05 -5.55 13.39
CA GLU A 30 18.96 -5.60 11.92
C GLU A 30 17.59 -6.09 11.45
N PHE A 31 17.03 -7.10 12.12
CA PHE A 31 15.67 -7.56 11.85
C PHE A 31 14.65 -6.44 12.00
N THR A 32 14.70 -5.71 13.12
CA THR A 32 13.81 -4.57 13.40
C THR A 32 13.98 -3.47 12.35
N ARG A 33 15.21 -3.14 11.95
CA ARG A 33 15.45 -2.17 10.86
C ARG A 33 14.82 -2.61 9.54
N CYS A 34 14.94 -3.90 9.20
CA CYS A 34 14.33 -4.45 8.00
C CYS A 34 12.79 -4.42 8.08
N LEU A 35 12.22 -4.72 9.24
CA LEU A 35 10.78 -4.58 9.48
C LEU A 35 10.30 -3.13 9.33
N TYR A 36 11.07 -2.14 9.79
CA TYR A 36 10.74 -0.72 9.56
C TYR A 36 10.75 -0.35 8.06
N LYS A 37 11.64 -0.93 7.26
CA LYS A 37 11.60 -0.73 5.80
C LYS A 37 10.31 -1.27 5.19
N VAL A 38 9.87 -2.46 5.62
CA VAL A 38 8.59 -3.04 5.21
C VAL A 38 7.42 -2.11 5.57
N LYS A 39 7.41 -1.57 6.79
CA LYS A 39 6.41 -0.57 7.22
C LYS A 39 6.42 0.70 6.36
N SER A 40 7.60 1.20 5.99
CA SER A 40 7.74 2.37 5.11
C SER A 40 7.06 2.14 3.76
N VAL A 41 7.24 0.97 3.15
CA VAL A 41 6.59 0.65 1.87
C VAL A 41 5.07 0.66 1.99
N VAL A 42 4.51 0.12 3.08
CA VAL A 42 3.05 0.19 3.30
C VAL A 42 2.59 1.63 3.46
N GLN A 43 3.33 2.47 4.17
CA GLN A 43 3.01 3.88 4.32
C GLN A 43 3.07 4.65 3.00
N GLU A 44 4.07 4.37 2.16
CA GLU A 44 4.17 4.93 0.81
C GLU A 44 2.98 4.51 -0.06
N LEU A 45 2.57 3.24 -0.02
CA LEU A 45 1.37 2.76 -0.72
C LEU A 45 0.10 3.48 -0.23
N GLN A 46 -0.06 3.68 1.08
CA GLN A 46 -1.18 4.43 1.65
C GLN A 46 -1.17 5.91 1.26
N ALA A 47 0.01 6.53 1.17
CA ALA A 47 0.15 7.90 0.71
C ALA A 47 -0.18 8.01 -0.79
N PHE A 48 0.26 7.03 -1.57
CA PHE A 48 -0.04 6.92 -2.98
C PHE A 48 -1.54 6.76 -3.24
N GLU A 49 -2.21 5.85 -2.53
CA GLU A 49 -3.68 5.68 -2.57
C GLU A 49 -4.42 7.00 -2.40
N LYS A 50 -4.04 7.78 -1.38
CA LYS A 50 -4.62 9.10 -1.12
C LYS A 50 -4.35 10.12 -2.22
N SER A 51 -3.21 9.98 -2.92
CA SER A 51 -2.82 10.88 -4.00
C SER A 51 -3.50 10.55 -5.34
N VAL A 52 -3.88 9.29 -5.56
CA VAL A 52 -4.55 8.86 -6.80
C VAL A 52 -5.93 9.49 -6.90
N GLY A 53 -6.71 9.50 -5.81
CA GLY A 53 -8.00 10.21 -5.72
C GLY A 53 -9.02 9.94 -6.86
N PRO A 54 -10.23 10.50 -6.79
CA PRO A 54 -11.14 10.53 -7.92
C PRO A 54 -10.66 11.62 -8.91
N THR A 55 -9.68 11.31 -9.74
CA THR A 55 -9.20 12.22 -10.77
C THR A 55 -10.12 12.22 -12.00
N PRO A 56 -10.62 13.38 -12.47
CA PRO A 56 -11.48 13.49 -13.64
C PRO A 56 -10.65 13.42 -14.93
N PHE A 57 -10.05 12.27 -15.24
CA PHE A 57 -9.35 12.08 -16.51
C PHE A 57 -10.33 11.68 -17.63
N GLY A 58 -10.12 12.19 -18.84
CA GLY A 58 -10.86 11.76 -20.03
C GLY A 58 -10.58 10.28 -20.36
N LYS A 59 -11.53 9.61 -21.05
CA LYS A 59 -11.51 8.15 -21.27
C LYS A 59 -10.19 7.60 -21.84
N GLU A 60 -9.52 8.32 -22.75
CA GLU A 60 -8.25 7.88 -23.35
C GLU A 60 -7.06 8.02 -22.38
N GLN A 61 -6.95 9.13 -21.64
CA GLN A 61 -5.89 9.30 -20.63
C GLN A 61 -6.06 8.38 -19.42
N ASN A 62 -7.28 7.92 -19.17
CA ASN A 62 -7.61 7.04 -18.05
C ASN A 62 -7.03 5.63 -18.26
N HIS A 63 -6.98 5.11 -19.49
CA HIS A 63 -6.46 3.76 -19.73
C HIS A 63 -4.96 3.65 -19.46
N ASP A 64 -4.15 4.56 -20.01
CA ASP A 64 -2.70 4.57 -19.80
C ASP A 64 -2.35 4.83 -18.33
N PHE A 65 -3.12 5.71 -17.67
CA PHE A 65 -2.99 5.95 -16.24
C PHE A 65 -3.27 4.69 -15.42
N ILE A 66 -4.41 4.03 -15.65
CA ILE A 66 -4.78 2.78 -14.96
C ILE A 66 -3.70 1.70 -15.18
N GLN A 67 -3.17 1.58 -16.40
CA GLN A 67 -2.11 0.63 -16.69
C GLN A 67 -0.82 0.94 -15.90
N HIS A 68 -0.41 2.20 -15.83
CA HIS A 68 0.75 2.63 -15.05
C HIS A 68 0.56 2.36 -13.54
N VAL A 69 -0.62 2.66 -12.99
CA VAL A 69 -0.93 2.40 -11.59
C VAL A 69 -0.89 0.89 -11.30
N ASN A 70 -1.47 0.07 -12.17
CA ASN A 70 -1.46 -1.39 -12.03
C ASN A 70 -0.03 -1.97 -12.08
N LEU A 71 0.81 -1.49 -13.00
CA LEU A 71 2.20 -1.92 -13.09
C LEU A 71 2.98 -1.54 -11.82
N TYR A 72 2.84 -0.30 -11.35
CA TYR A 72 3.45 0.17 -10.11
C TYR A 72 3.03 -0.69 -8.91
N LEU A 73 1.73 -1.02 -8.81
CA LEU A 73 1.22 -1.86 -7.74
C LEU A 73 1.83 -3.26 -7.81
N GLU A 74 1.82 -3.90 -8.97
CA GLU A 74 2.35 -5.25 -9.09
C GLU A 74 3.84 -5.32 -8.71
N GLU A 75 4.66 -4.39 -9.20
CA GLU A 75 6.07 -4.34 -8.84
C GLU A 75 6.29 -4.06 -7.34
N SER A 76 5.51 -3.13 -6.77
CA SER A 76 5.62 -2.76 -5.37
C SER A 76 5.21 -3.91 -4.45
N PHE A 77 4.11 -4.60 -4.78
CA PHE A 77 3.64 -5.76 -4.02
C PHE A 77 4.57 -6.96 -4.16
N GLN A 78 5.20 -7.16 -5.32
CA GLN A 78 6.20 -8.21 -5.50
C GLN A 78 7.41 -7.97 -4.58
N LYS A 79 7.94 -6.74 -4.56
CA LYS A 79 9.06 -6.35 -3.68
C LYS A 79 8.68 -6.47 -2.20
N PHE A 80 7.49 -5.97 -1.83
CA PHE A 80 6.96 -6.05 -0.48
C PHE A 80 6.80 -7.50 0.00
N ASN A 81 6.17 -8.36 -0.80
CA ASN A 81 5.99 -9.77 -0.48
C ASN A 81 7.35 -10.49 -0.33
N HIS A 82 8.33 -10.16 -1.17
CA HIS A 82 9.67 -10.69 -1.04
C HIS A 82 10.31 -10.31 0.30
N MET A 83 10.24 -9.03 0.71
CA MET A 83 10.75 -8.59 2.01
C MET A 83 10.06 -9.29 3.19
N CYS A 84 8.72 -9.41 3.16
CA CYS A 84 7.98 -10.14 4.19
C CYS A 84 8.42 -11.61 4.30
N LYS A 85 8.61 -12.30 3.17
CA LYS A 85 9.12 -13.68 3.14
C LYS A 85 10.52 -13.79 3.74
N VAL A 86 11.42 -12.89 3.35
CA VAL A 86 12.79 -12.86 3.90
C VAL A 86 12.77 -12.63 5.41
N LEU A 87 11.96 -11.69 5.90
CA LEU A 87 11.79 -11.46 7.33
C LEU A 87 11.29 -12.71 8.06
N LEU A 88 10.26 -13.37 7.53
CA LEU A 88 9.75 -14.61 8.14
C LEU A 88 10.82 -15.71 8.20
N ILE A 89 11.63 -15.86 7.15
CA ILE A 89 12.75 -16.82 7.12
C ILE A 89 13.79 -16.46 8.20
N VAL A 90 14.19 -15.19 8.29
CA VAL A 90 15.14 -14.72 9.31
C VAL A 90 14.59 -14.97 10.70
N LEU A 91 13.30 -14.71 10.92
CA LEU A 91 12.65 -14.89 12.21
C LEU A 91 12.61 -16.36 12.64
N THR A 92 12.34 -17.27 11.71
CA THR A 92 12.44 -18.73 11.95
C THR A 92 13.87 -19.16 12.30
N LYS A 93 14.88 -18.57 11.65
CA LYS A 93 16.29 -18.82 12.00
C LYS A 93 16.64 -18.28 13.39
N LEU A 94 16.13 -17.10 13.75
CA LEU A 94 16.34 -16.51 15.07
C LEU A 94 15.72 -17.36 16.19
N GLU A 95 14.53 -17.90 15.96
CA GLU A 95 13.87 -18.82 16.89
C GLU A 95 14.68 -20.12 17.08
N SER A 96 15.31 -20.61 16.01
CA SER A 96 16.07 -21.87 16.05
C SER A 96 17.47 -21.72 16.67
N ASN A 97 18.12 -20.57 16.50
CA ASN A 97 19.54 -20.38 16.83
C ASN A 97 19.79 -19.65 18.15
N HIS A 98 18.77 -19.05 18.77
CA HIS A 98 18.94 -18.25 19.98
C HIS A 98 17.90 -18.62 21.04
N PRO A 99 18.27 -18.60 22.34
CA PRO A 99 17.33 -18.78 23.45
C PRO A 99 16.49 -17.51 23.63
N VAL A 100 15.63 -17.23 22.66
CA VAL A 100 14.75 -16.06 22.66
C VAL A 100 13.36 -16.50 23.10
N ARG A 101 12.74 -15.66 23.93
CA ARG A 101 11.35 -15.82 24.35
C ARG A 101 10.43 -15.94 23.13
N ARG A 102 9.65 -17.01 23.06
CA ARG A 102 8.73 -17.29 21.95
C ARG A 102 7.75 -16.14 21.74
N GLU A 103 7.32 -15.49 22.81
CA GLU A 103 6.42 -14.34 22.77
C GLU A 103 6.98 -13.18 21.92
N ARG A 104 8.30 -12.96 21.97
CA ARG A 104 8.96 -11.94 21.15
C ARG A 104 8.96 -12.31 19.68
N ILE A 105 9.22 -13.58 19.37
CA ILE A 105 9.18 -14.10 18.00
C ILE A 105 7.77 -13.98 17.43
N ASP A 106 6.77 -14.39 18.21
CA ASP A 106 5.37 -14.34 17.79
C ASP A 106 4.87 -12.90 17.62
N SER A 107 5.29 -11.97 18.48
CA SER A 107 5.02 -10.54 18.30
C SER A 107 5.51 -10.03 16.94
N PHE A 108 6.75 -10.37 16.54
CA PHE A 108 7.27 -9.99 15.23
C PHE A 108 6.53 -10.65 14.07
N ARG A 109 6.12 -11.92 14.21
CA ARG A 109 5.28 -12.60 13.19
C ARG A 109 3.96 -11.87 13.00
N GLN A 110 3.30 -11.52 14.10
CA GLN A 110 2.04 -10.78 14.04
C GLN A 110 2.22 -9.40 13.42
N GLU A 111 3.34 -8.72 13.70
CA GLU A 111 3.65 -7.42 13.10
C GLU A 111 3.81 -7.52 11.57
N ILE A 112 4.52 -8.54 11.07
CA ILE A 112 4.66 -8.79 9.62
C ILE A 112 3.29 -9.09 9.00
N ILE A 113 2.49 -9.97 9.63
CA ILE A 113 1.15 -10.33 9.15
C ILE A 113 0.24 -9.09 9.12
N TYR A 114 0.33 -8.24 10.13
CA TYR A 114 -0.46 -7.02 10.22
C TYR A 114 -0.13 -6.05 9.08
N GLU A 115 1.15 -5.79 8.81
CA GLU A 115 1.54 -4.93 7.69
C GLU A 115 1.18 -5.56 6.34
N TRP A 116 1.28 -6.88 6.21
CA TRP A 116 0.84 -7.60 5.02
C TRP A 116 -0.65 -7.44 4.74
N ARG A 117 -1.49 -7.56 5.77
CA ARG A 117 -2.93 -7.32 5.67
C ARG A 117 -3.24 -5.88 5.28
N LYS A 118 -2.58 -4.91 5.91
CA LYS A 118 -2.73 -3.49 5.55
C LYS A 118 -2.40 -3.22 4.10
N ALA A 119 -1.30 -3.77 3.60
CA ALA A 119 -0.93 -3.63 2.20
C ALA A 119 -2.03 -4.21 1.29
N ILE A 120 -2.55 -5.41 1.58
CA ILE A 120 -3.64 -6.00 0.80
C ILE A 120 -4.87 -5.09 0.75
N THR A 121 -5.27 -4.51 1.87
CA THR A 121 -6.39 -3.56 1.92
C THR A 121 -6.14 -2.37 0.98
N VAL A 122 -4.97 -1.73 1.07
CA VAL A 122 -4.60 -0.60 0.19
C VAL A 122 -4.64 -0.99 -1.29
N ARG A 123 -4.18 -2.20 -1.65
CA ARG A 123 -4.27 -2.70 -3.02
C ARG A 123 -5.71 -2.82 -3.49
N GLN A 124 -6.57 -3.38 -2.64
CA GLN A 124 -8.00 -3.57 -2.95
C GLN A 124 -8.69 -2.23 -3.13
N ASP A 125 -8.43 -1.28 -2.24
CA ASP A 125 -9.00 0.07 -2.30
C ASP A 125 -8.57 0.80 -3.57
N LEU A 126 -7.28 0.70 -3.95
CA LEU A 126 -6.77 1.23 -5.22
C LEU A 126 -7.43 0.59 -6.43
N VAL A 127 -7.60 -0.73 -6.46
CA VAL A 127 -8.27 -1.42 -7.58
C VAL A 127 -9.73 -0.94 -7.72
N ILE A 128 -10.46 -0.81 -6.60
CA ILE A 128 -11.84 -0.31 -6.59
C ILE A 128 -11.89 1.14 -7.11
N LEU A 129 -10.95 2.00 -6.70
CA LEU A 129 -10.85 3.38 -7.18
C LEU A 129 -10.63 3.44 -8.69
N LEU A 130 -9.78 2.57 -9.24
CA LEU A 130 -9.52 2.54 -10.68
C LEU A 130 -10.74 2.03 -11.47
N GLU A 131 -11.45 1.03 -10.95
CA GLU A 131 -12.68 0.49 -11.58
C GLU A 131 -13.82 1.51 -11.57
N THR A 132 -14.04 2.20 -10.44
CA THR A 132 -15.12 3.20 -10.31
C THR A 132 -14.94 4.41 -11.23
N ASN A 133 -13.70 4.81 -11.51
CA ASN A 133 -13.38 5.89 -12.46
C ASN A 133 -13.71 5.55 -13.93
N THR A 134 -14.05 4.29 -14.25
CA THR A 134 -14.44 3.90 -15.62
C THR A 134 -15.95 4.06 -15.89
N ILE A 135 -16.77 4.25 -14.84
CA ILE A 135 -18.24 4.16 -14.92
C ILE A 135 -18.92 5.54 -15.04
N ILE A 136 -18.22 6.65 -14.79
CA ILE A 136 -18.85 7.99 -14.80
C ILE A 136 -19.27 8.38 -16.23
N PRO A 137 -20.58 8.50 -16.52
CA PRO A 137 -21.05 9.01 -17.81
C PRO A 137 -20.67 10.49 -17.92
N SER A 138 -20.05 10.87 -19.04
CA SER A 138 -19.78 12.27 -19.36
C SER A 138 -21.10 13.06 -19.37
N PRO A 139 -21.25 14.13 -18.56
CA PRO A 139 -22.48 14.93 -18.51
C PRO A 139 -22.68 15.84 -19.74
N TYR A 140 -21.86 15.74 -20.78
CA TYR A 140 -21.88 16.63 -21.95
C TYR A 140 -22.43 16.00 -23.25
N SER A 141 -23.26 14.96 -23.18
CA SER A 141 -23.96 14.42 -24.37
C SER A 141 -25.45 14.78 -24.40
N MET A 142 -25.80 16.02 -24.04
CA MET A 142 -27.15 16.58 -24.14
C MET A 142 -27.08 17.97 -24.79
N ALA A 143 -27.09 17.99 -26.13
CA ALA A 143 -27.38 19.11 -27.01
C ALA A 143 -27.23 18.58 -28.46
N ASP A 144 -28.10 18.76 -29.42
CA ASP A 144 -29.39 19.45 -29.55
C ASP A 144 -29.88 19.06 -30.96
N SER A 145 -31.13 18.65 -31.15
CA SER A 145 -31.72 18.59 -32.51
C SER A 145 -33.24 18.49 -32.40
N ASP A 146 -33.84 19.59 -31.96
CA ASP A 146 -35.23 19.89 -32.27
C ASP A 146 -35.32 20.72 -33.57
N ASN A 147 -36.44 20.47 -34.27
CA ASN A 147 -37.14 21.34 -35.22
C ASN A 147 -36.88 21.14 -36.73
N GLU A 148 -37.82 20.54 -37.46
CA GLU A 148 -38.84 21.35 -38.16
C GLU A 148 -40.06 20.52 -38.60
N SER A 149 -41.20 21.20 -38.51
CA SER A 149 -42.58 20.77 -38.73
C SER A 149 -42.94 20.81 -40.22
N ASP A 150 -43.79 19.89 -40.71
CA ASP A 150 -44.78 20.32 -41.71
C ASP A 150 -46.07 19.47 -41.76
N THR A 151 -47.15 20.20 -42.01
CA THR A 151 -48.57 19.83 -41.94
C THR A 151 -49.14 19.54 -43.33
N SER A 152 -49.99 18.50 -43.47
CA SER A 152 -51.11 18.35 -44.44
C SER A 152 -51.39 16.84 -44.66
N THR A 153 -52.58 16.31 -44.93
CA THR A 153 -53.98 16.75 -45.00
C THR A 153 -54.80 15.45 -45.12
N LEU A 154 -56.03 15.46 -44.61
CA LEU A 154 -57.04 14.39 -44.59
C LEU A 154 -57.40 13.82 -45.97
N GLU A 155 -57.71 12.52 -46.06
CA GLU A 155 -58.98 11.99 -46.63
C GLU A 155 -59.19 10.47 -46.35
N PRO A 156 -60.44 9.97 -46.42
CA PRO A 156 -60.93 8.77 -45.71
C PRO A 156 -61.30 7.59 -46.65
N THR A 157 -62.05 6.59 -46.09
CA THR A 157 -62.76 5.43 -46.73
C THR A 157 -61.86 4.22 -47.08
N THR A 158 -62.15 2.93 -46.82
CA THR A 158 -63.34 2.18 -46.38
C THR A 158 -62.95 0.74 -45.94
N SER A 159 -63.71 0.23 -44.97
CA SER A 159 -64.14 -1.15 -44.63
C SER A 159 -63.62 -2.39 -45.40
N SER A 160 -63.19 -3.43 -44.66
CA SER A 160 -63.67 -4.84 -44.66
C SER A 160 -62.76 -5.65 -43.71
N ASP A 161 -63.18 -6.00 -42.49
CA ASP A 161 -64.04 -7.14 -42.09
C ASP A 161 -63.50 -8.52 -42.49
N SER A 162 -63.19 -9.36 -41.48
CA SER A 162 -63.34 -10.83 -41.43
C SER A 162 -62.56 -11.45 -40.24
N SER A 163 -63.17 -11.41 -39.06
CA SER A 163 -63.61 -12.56 -38.23
C SER A 163 -62.85 -13.90 -38.22
N SER A 164 -62.54 -14.32 -36.97
CA SER A 164 -62.69 -15.68 -36.38
C SER A 164 -61.67 -16.76 -36.79
N SER A 165 -61.16 -17.65 -35.93
CA SER A 165 -61.61 -18.18 -34.62
C SER A 165 -60.41 -18.67 -33.81
#